data_AF-A0A1S8CYF7-F1
#
_entry.id   AF-A0A1S8CYF7-F1
#
_cell.length_a   1.000
_cell.length_b   1.000
_cell.length_c   1.000
_cell.angle_alpha   90.00
_cell.angle_beta   90.00
_cell.angle_gamma   90.00
#
_symmetry.space_group_name_H-M   'P 1'
#
loop_
_entity.id
_entity.type
_entity.pdbx_description
1 polymer ?
#
loop_
_entity_poly.entity_id
_entity_poly.type
_entity_poly.pdbx_seq_one_letter_code
_entity_poly.pdbx_strand_id
1 'polypeptide(L)' 'MTGADTSEERLSWRVEGMDCPSCAAKVEKAVARLPGVHSPRLNFTAERLSLAL' A
#
# COMPACT_ATOMS: atom_id res chain seq x y z
N MET A 1 10.20 -15.01 -9.81
CA MET A 1 8.75 -14.79 -9.61
C MET A 1 8.61 -13.44 -8.91
N THR A 2 8.27 -12.42 -9.72
CA THR A 2 7.92 -11.00 -9.45
C THR A 2 8.73 -10.28 -8.36
N GLY A 3 9.67 -9.38 -8.64
CA GLY A 3 9.63 -8.26 -9.59
C GLY A 3 9.36 -6.97 -8.81
N ALA A 4 10.42 -6.32 -8.34
CA ALA A 4 10.43 -4.91 -7.94
C ALA A 4 11.81 -4.38 -8.29
N ASP A 5 11.85 -3.61 -9.37
CA ASP A 5 13.02 -3.03 -9.99
C ASP A 5 13.34 -1.72 -9.25
N THR A 6 14.62 -1.38 -9.14
CA THR A 6 15.01 -0.16 -8.42
C THR A 6 14.86 1.03 -9.37
N SER A 7 13.69 1.63 -9.38
CA SER A 7 13.36 2.94 -9.95
C SER A 7 12.09 3.42 -9.22
N GLU A 8 11.79 4.72 -9.17
CA GLU A 8 10.63 5.23 -8.42
C GLU A 8 9.29 4.68 -8.96
N GLU A 9 8.95 3.46 -8.58
CA GLU A 9 7.86 2.68 -9.11
C GLU A 9 6.64 2.95 -8.25
N ARG A 10 5.67 3.67 -8.82
CA ARG A 10 4.37 3.86 -8.18
C ARG A 10 3.55 2.61 -8.37
N LEU A 11 3.47 1.82 -7.31
CA LEU A 11 2.71 0.59 -7.31
C LEU A 11 1.34 0.82 -6.70
N SER A 12 0.32 0.22 -7.31
CA SER A 12 -1.05 0.29 -6.80
C SER A 12 -1.76 -1.05 -6.92
N TRP A 13 -2.41 -1.46 -5.85
CA TRP A 13 -3.13 -2.72 -5.75
C TRP A 13 -4.54 -2.51 -5.21
N ARG A 14 -5.47 -3.34 -5.67
CA ARG A 14 -6.78 -3.48 -5.06
C ARG A 14 -6.64 -4.45 -3.89
N VAL A 15 -7.22 -4.10 -2.74
CA VAL A 15 -7.21 -4.94 -1.55
C VAL A 15 -8.64 -5.11 -1.09
N GLU A 16 -9.18 -6.29 -1.35
CA GLU A 16 -10.56 -6.64 -1.06
C GLU A 16 -10.78 -6.84 0.45
N GLY A 17 -11.95 -6.46 0.95
CA GLY A 17 -12.34 -6.66 2.36
C GLY A 17 -11.79 -5.59 3.31
N MET A 18 -11.37 -4.44 2.78
CA MET A 18 -10.96 -3.28 3.57
C MET A 18 -12.11 -2.30 3.80
N ASP A 19 -13.19 -2.78 4.43
CA ASP A 19 -14.37 -1.96 4.75
C ASP A 19 -14.25 -1.16 6.04
N CYS A 20 -13.18 -1.36 6.82
CA CYS A 20 -13.00 -0.68 8.11
C CYS A 20 -11.81 0.28 8.08
N PRO A 21 -12.01 1.58 8.39
CA PRO A 21 -10.92 2.56 8.45
C PRO A 21 -9.84 2.18 9.47
N SER A 22 -10.22 1.49 10.55
CA SER A 22 -9.31 0.96 11.56
C SER A 22 -8.39 -0.13 11.02
N CYS A 23 -8.91 -1.01 10.16
CA CYS A 23 -8.12 -2.07 9.50
C CYS A 23 -7.19 -1.46 8.44
N ALA A 24 -7.70 -0.51 7.65
CA ALA A 24 -6.91 0.24 6.68
C ALA A 24 -5.71 0.95 7.31
N ALA A 25 -5.91 1.67 8.41
CA ALA A 25 -4.83 2.37 9.10
C ALA A 25 -3.75 1.41 9.65
N LYS A 26 -4.13 0.19 10.07
CA LYS A 26 -3.17 -0.84 10.50
C LYS A 26 -2.31 -1.33 9.34
N VAL A 27 -2.93 -1.62 8.20
CA VAL A 27 -2.23 -2.09 6.99
C VAL A 27 -1.30 -1.01 6.47
N GLU A 28 -1.76 0.24 6.36
CA GLU A 28 -0.93 1.36 5.92
C GLU A 28 0.31 1.52 6.81
N LYS A 29 0.14 1.48 8.14
CA LYS A 29 1.27 1.53 9.09
C LYS A 29 2.23 0.36 8.98
N ALA A 30 1.72 -0.84 8.68
CA ALA A 30 2.57 -2.01 8.49
C ALA A 30 3.41 -1.86 7.21
N VAL A 31 2.79 -1.41 6.12
CA VAL A 31 3.44 -1.17 4.82
C VAL A 31 4.45 -0.02 4.93
N ALA A 32 4.14 1.04 5.67
CA ALA A 32 5.05 2.16 5.93
C ALA A 32 6.32 1.76 6.71
N ARG A 33 6.33 0.61 7.38
CA ARG A 33 7.50 0.09 8.10
C ARG A 33 8.40 -0.76 7.22
N LEU A 34 7.97 -1.09 5.99
CA LEU A 34 8.76 -1.90 5.09
C LEU A 34 9.92 -1.07 4.51
N PRO A 35 11.12 -1.65 4.39
CA PRO A 35 12.26 -0.97 3.80
C PRO A 35 12.00 -0.71 2.31
N GLY A 36 12.32 0.50 1.86
CA GLY A 36 12.08 0.94 0.48
C GLY A 36 10.66 1.40 0.20
N VAL A 37 9.74 1.46 1.17
CA VAL A 37 8.41 2.04 0.93
C VAL A 37 8.41 3.54 1.24
N HIS A 38 7.96 4.32 0.25
CA HIS A 38 7.79 5.75 0.35
C HIS A 38 6.32 6.14 0.15
N SER A 39 5.80 6.95 1.09
CA SER A 39 4.45 7.54 1.02
C SER A 39 3.30 6.55 0.72
N PRO A 40 3.11 5.49 1.53
CA PRO A 40 1.97 4.60 1.36
C PRO A 40 0.67 5.37 1.63
N ARG A 41 -0.27 5.27 0.69
CA ARG A 41 -1.63 5.80 0.79
C ARG A 41 -2.61 4.67 0.59
N LEU A 42 -3.47 4.51 1.58
CA LEU A 42 -4.54 3.53 1.53
C LEU A 42 -5.89 4.24 1.44
N ASN A 43 -6.69 3.85 0.46
CA ASN A 43 -8.07 4.31 0.29
C ASN A 43 -9.02 3.13 0.54
N PHE A 44 -9.60 3.07 1.72
CA PHE A 44 -10.57 2.03 2.11
C PHE A 44 -11.90 2.18 1.38
N THR A 45 -12.32 3.40 1.05
CA THR A 45 -13.53 3.66 0.25
C THR A 45 -13.43 3.11 -1.17
N ALA A 46 -12.22 3.14 -1.74
CA ALA A 46 -11.94 2.63 -3.09
C ALA A 46 -11.21 1.27 -3.07
N GLU A 47 -11.05 0.65 -1.90
CA GLU A 47 -10.32 -0.61 -1.68
C GLU A 47 -8.95 -0.64 -2.38
N ARG A 48 -8.20 0.46 -2.32
CA ARG A 48 -6.98 0.66 -3.10
C ARG A 48 -5.81 1.09 -2.24
N LEU A 49 -4.73 0.33 -2.32
CA LEU A 49 -3.42 0.67 -1.76
C LEU A 49 -2.53 1.23 -2.86
N SER A 50 -1.86 2.34 -2.60
CA SER A 50 -0.85 2.91 -3.49
C SER A 50 0.38 3.32 -2.71
N LEU A 51 1.56 3.00 -3.22
CA LEU A 51 2.84 3.35 -2.60
C LEU A 51 3.89 3.63 -3.68
N ALA A 52 4.95 4.32 -3.32
CA ALA A 52 6.16 4.44 -4.13
C ALA A 52 7.27 3.60 -3.49
N LEU A 53 8.18 3.08 -4.32
CA LEU A 53 9.42 2.46 -3.88
C LEU A 53 10.63 3.36 -4.15
#